data_AF-A0A821ZNP7-F1
#
_entry.id   AF-A0A821ZNP7-F1
#
_cell.length_a   1.000
_cell.length_b   1.000
_cell.length_c   1.000
_cell.angle_alpha   90.00
_cell.angle_beta   90.00
_cell.angle_gamma   90.00
#
_symmetry.space_group_name_H-M   'P 1'
#
loop_
_entity.id
_entity.type
_entity.pdbx_description
1 polymer ?
#
loop_
_entity_poly.entity_id
_entity_poly.type
_entity_poly.pdbx_seq_one_letter_code
_entity_poly.pdbx_strand_id
1 'polypeptide(L)'
;MTITSQDSVFNDGKDQRLLKPRLTSIRFQFKNTVEKDFDNLFGKHGELFSTVSLTDVKSVLTNLGTKLKSIAQDKTNINDYSTWFSLTFRQQHRLIGTPSLREIEIPGQYTSKKKPFVEHHIKIVGFDEKILVLQSLRLPKRLTIRGHDENDYPFLVKGGEDIRQDQRIEALFSIMNDLYADDPNCNQSNSAHIAVRTYKVIPMSSKLGMIEWLDNTRPLKELIESSYTPEQAIIAQGQHPRKLYQDYVTKVFQNAKPTAKSTSNTIMYAELFLSLTKAQVEDEFNKIQSVIPSDLLRRAYYKIANS
;
A
#
# COMPACT_ATOMS: atom_id res chain seq x y z
N MET A 1 -11.04 24.87 2.66
CA MET A 1 -9.78 24.10 2.54
C MET A 1 -9.35 24.14 1.08
N THR A 2 -8.53 25.12 0.71
CA THR A 2 -8.17 25.40 -0.68
C THR A 2 -7.37 24.22 -1.23
N ILE A 3 -7.89 23.57 -2.27
CA ILE A 3 -7.10 22.64 -3.09
C ILE A 3 -5.99 23.52 -3.67
N THR A 4 -4.81 23.45 -3.05
CA THR A 4 -3.60 24.01 -3.62
C THR A 4 -3.41 23.26 -4.93
N SER A 5 -3.63 23.96 -6.03
CA SER A 5 -3.27 23.45 -7.34
C SER A 5 -1.78 23.11 -7.32
N GLN A 6 -1.39 22.12 -8.11
CA GLN A 6 0.02 21.69 -8.27
C GLN A 6 0.90 22.79 -8.92
N ASP A 7 0.45 24.03 -8.93
CA ASP A 7 0.97 25.13 -9.75
C ASP A 7 2.22 25.79 -9.14
N SER A 8 2.57 25.52 -7.87
CA SER A 8 3.68 26.23 -7.22
C SER A 8 5.08 25.67 -7.50
N VAL A 9 5.22 24.53 -8.18
CA VAL A 9 6.53 23.87 -8.35
C VAL A 9 7.17 24.16 -9.72
N PHE A 10 6.41 24.60 -10.73
CA PHE A 10 6.91 24.72 -12.11
C PHE A 10 6.44 26.01 -12.81
N ASN A 11 6.51 27.14 -12.11
CA ASN A 11 6.05 28.44 -12.61
C ASN A 11 7.11 29.12 -13.50
N ASP A 12 7.43 28.53 -14.65
CA ASP A 12 8.28 29.15 -15.68
C ASP A 12 7.41 29.76 -16.78
N GLY A 13 6.85 30.94 -16.49
CA GLY A 13 6.62 32.09 -17.40
C GLY A 13 6.15 31.94 -18.85
N LYS A 14 5.68 30.78 -19.34
CA LYS A 14 5.25 30.59 -20.74
C LYS A 14 3.79 30.10 -20.84
N ASP A 15 3.07 30.82 -21.70
CA ASP A 15 1.69 30.65 -22.22
C ASP A 15 0.69 29.83 -21.37
N GLN A 16 0.01 30.54 -20.45
CA GLN A 16 -0.98 30.00 -19.52
C GLN A 16 -2.27 29.44 -20.18
N ARG A 17 -2.45 29.57 -21.50
CA ARG A 17 -3.67 29.12 -22.20
C ARG A 17 -3.66 27.63 -22.55
N LEU A 18 -2.48 27.00 -22.63
CA LEU A 18 -2.34 25.58 -23.00
C LEU A 18 -2.21 24.64 -21.79
N LEU A 19 -2.11 25.18 -20.57
CA LEU A 19 -1.78 24.42 -19.36
C LEU A 19 -2.82 24.56 -18.23
N LYS A 20 -4.09 24.88 -18.51
CA LYS A 20 -5.13 24.71 -17.48
C LYS A 20 -5.28 23.23 -17.19
N PRO A 21 -4.99 22.74 -15.97
CA PRO A 21 -5.10 21.32 -15.66
C PRO A 21 -6.57 20.91 -15.84
N ARG A 22 -6.85 20.07 -16.84
CA ARG A 22 -8.16 19.43 -16.94
C ARG A 22 -8.35 18.61 -15.66
N LEU A 23 -9.48 18.80 -14.98
CA LEU A 23 -9.85 17.95 -13.86
C LEU A 23 -9.83 16.50 -14.33
N THR A 24 -9.04 15.66 -13.65
CA THR A 24 -9.00 14.23 -13.95
C THR A 24 -10.36 13.61 -13.63
N SER A 25 -10.63 12.42 -14.18
CA SER A 25 -11.93 11.76 -13.96
C SER A 25 -12.23 11.58 -12.46
N ILE A 26 -11.21 11.24 -11.66
CA ILE A 26 -11.32 11.10 -10.20
C ILE A 26 -11.57 12.44 -9.53
N ARG A 27 -10.83 13.51 -9.88
CA ARG A 27 -11.05 14.83 -9.26
C ARG A 27 -12.41 15.39 -9.61
N PHE A 28 -12.87 15.16 -10.84
CA PHE A 28 -14.21 15.55 -11.28
C PHE A 28 -15.31 14.80 -10.50
N GLN A 29 -15.18 13.47 -10.38
CA GLN A 29 -16.13 12.68 -9.59
C GLN A 29 -16.08 13.02 -8.11
N PHE A 30 -14.90 13.22 -7.51
CA PHE A 30 -14.76 13.67 -6.13
C PHE A 30 -15.49 15.00 -5.91
N LYS A 31 -15.26 15.99 -6.77
CA LYS A 31 -15.95 17.28 -6.71
C LYS A 31 -17.47 17.12 -6.75
N ASN A 32 -17.99 16.30 -7.64
CA ASN A 32 -19.44 16.18 -7.81
C ASN A 32 -20.14 15.33 -6.74
N THR A 33 -19.41 14.40 -6.10
CA THR A 33 -20.00 13.36 -5.23
C THR A 33 -19.67 13.54 -3.75
N VAL A 34 -18.53 14.17 -3.44
CA VAL A 34 -18.01 14.35 -2.08
C VAL A 34 -18.05 15.83 -1.67
N GLU A 35 -17.63 16.76 -2.53
CA GLU A 35 -17.56 18.20 -2.18
C GLU A 35 -18.92 18.73 -1.71
N LYS A 36 -20.01 18.31 -2.36
CA LYS A 36 -21.38 18.68 -1.95
C LYS A 36 -21.74 18.22 -0.54
N ASP A 37 -21.31 17.03 -0.12
CA ASP A 37 -21.58 16.56 1.24
C ASP A 37 -20.85 17.43 2.27
N PHE A 38 -19.61 17.84 1.95
CA PHE A 38 -18.82 18.72 2.80
C PHE A 38 -19.39 20.13 2.84
N ASP A 39 -19.81 20.68 1.69
CA ASP A 39 -20.44 22.00 1.61
C ASP A 39 -21.75 22.03 2.42
N ASN A 40 -22.54 20.95 2.36
CA ASN A 40 -23.77 20.84 3.16
C ASN A 40 -23.49 20.74 4.66
N LEU A 41 -22.40 20.08 5.05
CA LEU A 41 -22.08 19.80 6.46
C LEU A 41 -21.35 20.96 7.14
N PHE A 42 -20.38 21.56 6.44
CA PHE A 42 -19.51 22.59 6.98
C PHE A 42 -19.82 23.99 6.44
N GLY A 43 -20.73 24.12 5.47
CA GLY A 43 -20.88 25.33 4.69
C GLY A 43 -19.80 25.44 3.62
N LYS A 44 -20.03 26.27 2.59
CA LYS A 44 -19.17 26.35 1.40
C LYS A 44 -17.74 26.81 1.72
N HIS A 45 -17.58 27.55 2.81
CA HIS A 45 -16.31 28.09 3.27
C HIS A 45 -15.92 27.60 4.66
N GLY A 46 -16.69 26.69 5.26
CA GLY A 46 -16.46 26.18 6.62
C GLY A 46 -17.17 26.97 7.72
N GLU A 47 -18.12 27.83 7.37
CA GLU A 47 -18.87 28.67 8.30
C GLU A 47 -19.68 27.89 9.37
N LEU A 48 -20.00 26.62 9.11
CA LEU A 48 -20.72 25.75 10.05
C LEU A 48 -19.78 24.85 10.89
N PHE A 49 -18.46 24.98 10.73
CA PHE A 49 -17.50 24.09 11.39
C PHE A 49 -17.61 24.11 12.93
N SER A 50 -17.93 25.26 13.52
CA SER A 50 -18.09 25.41 14.97
C SER A 50 -19.45 24.95 15.50
N THR A 51 -20.46 24.79 14.64
CA THR A 51 -21.84 24.50 15.03
C THR A 51 -22.26 23.07 14.71
N VAL A 52 -21.50 22.35 13.88
CA VAL A 52 -21.85 20.99 13.45
C VAL A 52 -21.75 19.97 14.59
N SER A 53 -22.71 19.06 14.67
CA SER A 53 -22.69 18.00 15.67
C SER A 53 -21.67 16.91 15.29
N LEU A 54 -21.02 16.32 16.29
CA LEU A 54 -20.10 15.20 16.08
C LEU A 54 -20.80 13.96 15.49
N THR A 55 -22.11 13.81 15.72
CA THR A 55 -22.90 12.70 15.19
C THR A 55 -23.08 12.84 13.68
N ASP A 56 -23.34 14.06 13.19
CA ASP A 56 -23.49 14.34 11.76
C ASP A 56 -22.15 14.20 11.03
N VAL A 57 -21.06 14.65 11.65
CA VAL A 57 -19.71 14.43 11.12
C VAL A 57 -19.41 12.94 11.00
N LYS A 58 -19.72 12.13 12.02
CA LYS A 58 -19.53 10.68 11.99
C LYS A 58 -20.33 10.01 10.89
N SER A 59 -21.60 10.39 10.68
CA SER A 59 -22.45 9.78 9.66
C SER A 59 -21.91 10.06 8.25
N VAL A 60 -21.50 11.29 7.96
CA VAL A 60 -20.89 11.67 6.67
C VAL A 60 -19.55 10.95 6.45
N LEU A 61 -18.67 10.92 7.46
CA LEU A 61 -17.37 10.24 7.35
C LEU A 61 -17.51 8.73 7.11
N THR A 62 -18.54 8.10 7.68
CA THR A 62 -18.81 6.67 7.47
C THR A 62 -19.20 6.40 6.02
N ASN A 63 -19.99 7.29 5.40
CA ASN A 63 -20.40 7.22 4.00
C ASN A 63 -19.29 7.65 3.02
N LEU A 64 -18.33 8.47 3.47
CA LEU A 64 -17.25 8.97 2.64
C LEU A 64 -16.35 7.83 2.15
N GLY A 65 -16.02 6.88 3.03
CA GLY A 65 -15.15 5.76 2.69
C GLY A 65 -15.68 4.91 1.53
N THR A 66 -16.99 4.68 1.47
CA THR A 66 -17.63 3.91 0.40
C THR A 66 -17.68 4.70 -0.91
N LYS A 67 -18.02 6.00 -0.86
CA LYS A 67 -18.00 6.90 -2.03
C LYS A 67 -16.61 6.99 -2.66
N LEU A 68 -15.56 7.17 -1.84
CA LEU A 68 -14.18 7.23 -2.33
C LEU A 68 -13.72 5.93 -2.98
N LYS A 69 -14.10 4.78 -2.41
CA LYS A 69 -13.83 3.46 -3.01
C LYS A 69 -14.51 3.33 -4.38
N SER A 70 -15.78 3.74 -4.49
CA SER A 70 -16.52 3.73 -5.75
C SER A 70 -15.90 4.64 -6.82
N ILE A 71 -15.46 5.85 -6.45
CA ILE A 71 -14.78 6.77 -7.37
C ILE A 71 -13.47 6.17 -7.92
N ALA A 72 -12.73 5.46 -7.07
CA ALA A 72 -11.48 4.81 -7.45
C ALA A 72 -11.68 3.44 -8.12
N GLN A 73 -12.91 2.93 -8.19
CA GLN A 73 -13.22 1.63 -8.75
C GLN A 73 -12.98 1.62 -10.26
N ASP A 74 -12.35 0.55 -10.75
CA ASP A 74 -12.02 0.32 -12.16
C ASP A 74 -11.16 1.42 -12.83
N LYS A 75 -10.61 2.34 -12.03
CA LYS A 75 -9.66 3.37 -12.47
C LYS A 75 -8.29 2.76 -12.66
N THR A 76 -8.09 2.19 -13.84
CA THR A 76 -6.83 1.55 -14.22
C THR A 76 -6.00 2.42 -15.15
N ASN A 77 -6.50 3.58 -15.61
CA ASN A 77 -5.74 4.47 -16.47
C ASN A 77 -5.04 5.57 -15.65
N ILE A 78 -3.77 5.84 -15.94
CA ILE A 78 -3.00 6.91 -15.29
C ILE A 78 -3.66 8.30 -15.43
N ASN A 79 -4.36 8.54 -16.54
CA ASN A 79 -5.11 9.78 -16.80
C ASN A 79 -6.26 10.01 -15.81
N ASP A 80 -6.81 8.95 -15.22
CA ASP A 80 -7.83 9.07 -14.19
C ASP A 80 -7.29 9.78 -12.94
N TYR A 81 -5.98 9.65 -12.70
CA TYR A 81 -5.28 10.18 -11.53
C TYR A 81 -4.52 11.47 -11.82
N SER A 82 -3.82 11.55 -12.95
CA SER A 82 -3.01 12.70 -13.34
C SER A 82 -2.80 12.74 -14.84
N THR A 83 -3.25 13.81 -15.47
CA THR A 83 -2.99 14.10 -16.89
C THR A 83 -1.55 14.54 -17.16
N TRP A 84 -0.79 14.88 -16.10
CA TRP A 84 0.58 15.33 -16.24
C TRP A 84 1.48 14.20 -16.74
N PHE A 85 1.36 12.98 -16.19
CA PHE A 85 2.22 11.85 -16.56
C PHE A 85 2.07 11.42 -18.02
N SER A 86 0.88 11.58 -18.60
CA SER A 86 0.55 11.10 -19.94
C SER A 86 0.69 12.18 -21.01
N LEU A 87 0.20 13.40 -20.76
CA LEU A 87 0.12 14.47 -21.75
C LEU A 87 1.27 15.46 -21.56
N THR A 88 1.36 16.06 -20.38
CA THR A 88 2.30 17.15 -20.12
C THR A 88 3.74 16.66 -20.16
N PHE A 89 4.04 15.54 -19.51
CA PHE A 89 5.38 14.95 -19.49
C PHE A 89 5.85 14.61 -20.91
N ARG A 90 5.03 13.92 -21.71
CA ARG A 90 5.38 13.59 -23.10
C ARG A 90 5.61 14.84 -23.95
N GLN A 91 4.77 15.88 -23.80
CA GLN A 91 4.92 17.13 -24.56
C GLN A 91 6.19 17.88 -24.17
N GLN A 92 6.48 17.94 -22.87
CA GLN A 92 7.66 18.58 -22.32
C GLN A 92 8.97 17.89 -22.72
N HIS A 93 8.97 16.56 -22.79
CA HIS A 93 10.16 15.76 -23.13
C HIS A 93 10.31 15.44 -24.62
N ARG A 94 9.35 15.82 -25.49
CA ARG A 94 9.44 15.65 -26.96
C ARG A 94 10.11 16.81 -27.69
N LEU A 95 10.28 17.98 -27.04
CA LEU A 95 10.86 19.16 -27.68
C LEU A 95 12.39 19.02 -27.75
N ILE A 96 12.84 18.33 -28.80
CA ILE A 96 14.25 18.27 -29.19
C ILE A 96 14.74 19.70 -29.44
N GLY A 97 15.80 20.12 -28.74
CA GLY A 97 16.50 21.38 -29.01
C GLY A 97 16.12 22.58 -28.14
N THR A 98 15.20 22.45 -27.17
CA THR A 98 15.00 23.50 -26.15
C THR A 98 15.78 23.19 -24.86
N PRO A 99 16.78 24.00 -24.50
CA PRO A 99 17.61 23.76 -23.32
C PRO A 99 16.93 24.34 -22.07
N SER A 100 15.94 23.67 -21.46
CA SER A 100 15.53 24.00 -20.06
C SER A 100 14.40 23.14 -19.44
N LEU A 101 14.30 21.83 -19.70
CA LEU A 101 13.55 20.97 -18.78
C LEU A 101 14.48 19.86 -18.29
N ARG A 102 14.75 19.92 -16.98
CA ARG A 102 15.69 19.03 -16.28
C ARG A 102 15.30 17.58 -16.58
N GLU A 103 16.25 16.80 -17.08
CA GLU A 103 16.10 15.35 -17.15
C GLU A 103 15.78 14.81 -15.75
N ILE A 104 14.67 14.10 -15.61
CA ILE A 104 14.25 13.54 -14.33
C ILE A 104 14.81 12.13 -14.24
N GLU A 105 15.54 11.83 -13.17
CA GLU A 105 16.04 10.49 -12.87
C GLU A 105 14.95 9.58 -12.31
N ILE A 106 15.05 8.29 -12.60
CA ILE A 106 14.33 7.25 -11.86
C ILE A 106 14.72 7.39 -10.37
N PRO A 107 13.75 7.47 -9.45
CA PRO A 107 14.04 7.68 -8.04
C PRO A 107 14.77 6.47 -7.42
N GLY A 108 15.60 6.74 -6.39
CA GLY A 108 16.29 5.70 -5.62
C GLY A 108 17.58 5.15 -6.28
N GLN A 109 18.24 5.92 -7.13
CA GLN A 109 19.53 5.53 -7.74
C GLN A 109 20.76 5.93 -6.91
N TYR A 110 20.65 6.97 -6.09
CA TYR A 110 21.72 7.40 -5.20
C TYR A 110 21.90 6.39 -4.08
N THR A 111 23.05 5.71 -4.07
CA THR A 111 23.47 4.85 -2.96
C THR A 111 24.53 5.60 -2.14
N SER A 112 24.46 5.51 -0.81
CA SER A 112 25.46 6.14 0.06
C SER A 112 26.78 5.36 0.13
N LYS A 113 26.91 4.25 -0.63
CA LYS A 113 28.06 3.35 -0.58
C LYS A 113 29.21 3.79 -1.48
N LYS A 114 28.92 4.47 -2.59
CA LYS A 114 29.92 4.91 -3.59
C LYS A 114 29.55 6.29 -4.14
N LYS A 115 30.54 7.02 -4.65
CA LYS A 115 30.30 8.27 -5.39
C LYS A 115 29.37 7.98 -6.58
N PRO A 116 28.27 8.73 -6.76
CA PRO A 116 27.35 8.48 -7.86
C PRO A 116 27.96 8.87 -9.21
N PHE A 117 27.72 8.05 -10.23
CA PHE A 117 28.03 8.35 -11.62
C PHE A 117 26.75 8.86 -12.30
N VAL A 118 26.44 10.14 -12.09
CA VAL A 118 25.16 10.78 -12.46
C VAL A 118 24.84 10.69 -13.96
N GLU A 119 25.87 10.69 -14.78
CA GLU A 119 25.80 10.49 -16.25
C GLU A 119 25.27 9.10 -16.65
N HIS A 120 25.43 8.09 -15.79
CA HIS A 120 24.90 6.73 -16.01
C HIS A 120 23.55 6.51 -15.30
N HIS A 121 23.01 7.53 -14.61
CA HIS A 121 21.71 7.39 -13.97
C HIS A 121 20.59 7.32 -14.99
N ILE A 122 19.69 6.36 -14.78
CA ILE A 122 18.54 6.13 -15.62
C ILE A 122 17.58 7.31 -15.50
N LYS A 123 17.39 8.02 -16.61
CA LYS A 123 16.39 9.08 -16.79
C LYS A 123 15.02 8.50 -17.19
N ILE A 124 13.96 9.16 -16.75
CA ILE A 124 12.57 8.86 -17.09
C ILE A 124 12.28 9.35 -18.52
N VAL A 125 11.74 8.46 -19.36
CA VAL A 125 11.26 8.80 -20.71
C VAL A 125 9.75 8.68 -20.85
N GLY A 126 9.07 8.07 -19.88
CA GLY A 126 7.63 8.01 -19.85
C GLY A 126 7.07 7.17 -18.72
N PHE A 127 5.77 6.91 -18.80
CA PHE A 127 5.01 6.13 -17.83
C PHE A 127 4.08 5.19 -18.59
N ASP A 128 3.83 4.01 -18.03
CA ASP A 128 2.78 3.14 -18.54
C ASP A 128 1.40 3.78 -18.27
N GLU A 129 0.47 3.59 -19.20
CA GLU A 129 -0.88 4.12 -19.08
C GLU A 129 -1.71 3.30 -18.10
N LYS A 130 -1.32 2.05 -17.84
CA LYS A 130 -1.99 1.16 -16.89
C LYS A 130 -1.44 1.35 -15.48
N ILE A 131 -2.36 1.44 -14.51
CA ILE A 131 -2.11 1.44 -13.08
C ILE A 131 -2.87 0.27 -12.47
N LEU A 132 -2.22 -0.42 -11.53
CA LEU A 132 -2.87 -1.41 -10.69
C LEU A 132 -3.17 -0.80 -9.31
N VAL A 133 -4.44 -0.78 -8.92
CA VAL A 133 -4.86 -0.39 -7.59
C VAL A 133 -4.93 -1.63 -6.71
N LEU A 134 -4.13 -1.70 -5.65
CA LEU A 134 -4.16 -2.85 -4.74
C LEU A 134 -5.34 -2.76 -3.78
N GLN A 135 -5.98 -3.90 -3.53
CA GLN A 135 -7.09 -4.05 -2.58
C GLN A 135 -6.57 -4.14 -1.14
N SER A 136 -5.97 -3.06 -0.66
CA SER A 136 -5.52 -2.90 0.74
C SER A 136 -6.22 -1.71 1.40
N LEU A 137 -6.10 -1.57 2.72
CA LEU A 137 -6.76 -0.53 3.51
C LEU A 137 -6.55 0.88 2.95
N ARG A 138 -5.34 1.16 2.44
CA ARG A 138 -4.93 2.46 1.89
C ARG A 138 -5.00 2.56 0.36
N LEU A 139 -5.42 1.48 -0.32
CA LEU A 139 -5.51 1.40 -1.78
C LEU A 139 -4.26 1.93 -2.51
N PRO A 140 -3.03 1.46 -2.19
CA PRO A 140 -1.82 1.93 -2.85
C PRO A 140 -1.85 1.57 -4.35
N LYS A 141 -1.15 2.35 -5.17
CA LYS A 141 -1.18 2.22 -6.64
C LYS A 141 0.17 1.77 -7.16
N ARG A 142 0.21 0.69 -7.94
CA ARG A 142 1.41 0.30 -8.69
C ARG A 142 1.42 1.06 -10.02
N LEU A 143 2.43 1.90 -10.19
CA LEU A 143 2.75 2.69 -11.37
C LEU A 143 4.01 2.09 -12.02
N THR A 144 4.07 2.05 -13.35
CA THR A 144 5.30 1.69 -14.07
C THR A 144 5.90 2.92 -14.73
N ILE A 145 7.18 3.18 -14.43
CA ILE A 145 7.97 4.26 -15.03
C ILE A 145 8.90 3.66 -16.09
N ARG A 146 9.02 4.28 -17.25
CA ARG A 146 9.90 3.81 -18.34
C ARG A 146 11.21 4.58 -18.31
N GLY A 147 12.32 3.85 -18.30
CA GLY A 147 13.67 4.42 -18.37
C GLY A 147 14.13 4.61 -19.82
N HIS A 148 15.12 5.48 -20.02
CA HIS A 148 15.78 5.67 -21.33
C HIS A 148 16.66 4.47 -21.73
N ASP A 149 16.88 3.54 -20.83
CA ASP A 149 17.56 2.25 -21.02
C ASP A 149 16.61 1.14 -21.49
N GLU A 150 15.42 1.52 -21.97
CA GLU A 150 14.38 0.62 -22.50
C GLU A 150 13.77 -0.33 -21.45
N ASN A 151 14.05 -0.12 -20.17
CA ASN A 151 13.51 -0.92 -19.07
C ASN A 151 12.29 -0.28 -18.40
N ASP A 152 11.41 -1.14 -17.90
CA ASP A 152 10.23 -0.77 -17.10
C ASP A 152 10.54 -0.90 -15.60
N TYR A 153 10.21 0.13 -14.83
CA TYR A 153 10.47 0.25 -13.41
C TYR A 153 9.15 0.37 -12.63
N PRO A 154 8.58 -0.74 -12.14
CA PRO A 154 7.36 -0.70 -11.36
C PRO A 154 7.62 -0.20 -9.93
N PHE A 155 6.75 0.69 -9.45
CA PHE A 155 6.77 1.23 -8.10
C PHE A 155 5.38 1.21 -7.48
N LEU A 156 5.32 0.86 -6.20
CA LEU A 156 4.15 1.03 -5.36
C LEU A 156 4.13 2.45 -4.77
N VAL A 157 3.16 3.26 -5.19
CA VAL A 157 2.90 4.59 -4.65
C VAL A 157 2.01 4.46 -3.42
N LYS A 158 2.53 4.94 -2.29
CA LYS A 158 1.87 4.98 -0.99
C LYS A 158 1.56 6.43 -0.60
N GLY A 159 0.28 6.72 -0.43
CA GLY A 159 -0.22 8.06 -0.11
C GLY A 159 -0.93 8.11 1.24
N GLY A 160 -0.75 9.23 1.96
CA GLY A 160 -1.33 9.44 3.28
C GLY A 160 -0.58 8.73 4.42
N GLU A 161 0.64 8.26 4.17
CA GLU A 161 1.52 7.60 5.14
C GLU A 161 2.94 8.12 5.01
N ASP A 162 3.66 8.11 6.13
CA ASP A 162 5.06 8.49 6.22
C ASP A 162 5.93 7.23 6.22
N ILE A 163 6.64 6.99 5.12
CA ILE A 163 7.43 5.77 4.91
C ILE A 163 8.91 5.94 5.27
N ARG A 164 9.26 7.00 6.02
CA ARG A 164 10.65 7.21 6.47
C ARG A 164 11.13 6.11 7.41
N GLN A 165 10.25 5.56 8.24
CA GLN A 165 10.60 4.43 9.10
C GLN A 165 10.94 3.19 8.26
N ASP A 166 10.12 2.85 7.26
CA ASP A 166 10.38 1.78 6.31
C ASP A 166 11.73 1.96 5.61
N GLN A 167 12.05 3.19 5.16
CA GLN A 167 13.36 3.50 4.56
C GLN A 167 14.53 3.22 5.52
N ARG A 168 14.39 3.55 6.81
CA ARG A 168 15.44 3.28 7.81
C ARG A 168 15.62 1.78 8.07
N ILE A 169 14.53 1.01 8.03
CA ILE A 169 14.58 -0.45 8.16
C ILE A 169 15.29 -1.07 6.94
N GLU A 170 14.98 -0.63 5.72
CA GLU A 170 15.69 -1.12 4.51
C GLU A 170 17.18 -0.75 4.53
N ALA A 171 17.53 0.44 5.01
CA ALA A 171 18.93 0.82 5.20
C ALA A 171 19.64 -0.09 6.23
N LEU A 172 18.96 -0.44 7.33
CA LEU A 172 19.48 -1.38 8.32
C LEU A 172 19.69 -2.77 7.72
N PHE A 173 18.74 -3.28 6.92
CA PHE A 173 18.91 -4.55 6.21
C PHE A 173 20.07 -4.51 5.20
N SER A 174 20.30 -3.38 4.53
CA SER A 174 21.47 -3.22 3.66
C SER A 174 22.78 -3.32 4.43
N ILE A 175 22.85 -2.76 5.63
CA ILE A 175 24.02 -2.87 6.53
C ILE A 175 24.18 -4.32 7.01
N MET A 176 23.10 -5.00 7.37
CA MET A 176 23.15 -6.42 7.76
C MET A 176 23.72 -7.28 6.64
N ASN A 177 23.32 -7.02 5.39
CA ASN A 177 23.88 -7.74 4.24
C ASN A 177 25.36 -7.47 4.03
N ASP A 178 25.84 -6.24 4.29
CA ASP A 178 27.27 -5.95 4.25
C ASP A 178 28.02 -6.77 5.32
N LEU A 179 27.47 -6.88 6.54
CA LEU A 179 28.05 -7.71 7.61
C LEU A 179 28.04 -9.21 7.26
N TYR A 180 26.98 -9.72 6.64
CA TYR A 180 26.93 -11.12 6.19
C TYR A 180 27.92 -11.39 5.06
N ALA A 181 28.17 -10.42 4.17
CA ALA A 181 29.15 -10.56 3.11
C ALA A 181 30.59 -10.59 3.66
N ASP A 182 30.85 -9.87 4.76
CA ASP A 182 32.18 -9.82 5.40
C ASP A 182 32.49 -11.08 6.24
N ASP A 183 31.48 -11.81 6.72
CA ASP A 183 31.68 -13.06 7.49
C ASP A 183 31.99 -14.24 6.55
N PRO A 184 33.19 -14.86 6.65
CA PRO A 184 33.56 -16.01 5.84
C PRO A 184 32.61 -17.21 6.00
N ASN A 185 31.92 -17.36 7.12
CA ASN A 185 30.96 -18.46 7.33
C ASN A 185 29.66 -18.24 6.56
N CYS A 186 29.26 -16.99 6.35
CA CYS A 186 28.06 -16.62 5.60
C CYS A 186 28.32 -16.53 4.09
N ASN A 187 29.59 -16.38 3.68
CA ASN A 187 29.99 -16.14 2.28
C ASN A 187 30.86 -17.27 1.68
N GLN A 188 30.86 -18.46 2.29
CA GLN A 188 31.56 -19.65 1.82
C GLN A 188 30.88 -20.26 0.57
N SER A 189 31.67 -20.68 -0.43
CA SER A 189 31.15 -21.31 -1.66
C SER A 189 30.36 -22.60 -1.43
N ASN A 190 30.59 -23.26 -0.30
CA ASN A 190 29.96 -24.52 0.09
C ASN A 190 28.83 -24.32 1.13
N SER A 191 28.52 -23.08 1.49
CA SER A 191 27.46 -22.70 2.42
C SER A 191 26.38 -21.90 1.69
N ALA A 192 25.15 -21.90 2.22
CA ALA A 192 24.08 -21.08 1.65
C ALA A 192 24.48 -19.59 1.75
N HIS A 193 24.44 -18.86 0.64
CA HIS A 193 24.63 -17.41 0.65
C HIS A 193 23.50 -16.76 1.45
N ILE A 194 23.80 -16.26 2.65
CA ILE A 194 22.83 -15.65 3.55
C ILE A 194 22.75 -14.16 3.25
N ALA A 195 21.59 -13.71 2.76
CA ALA A 195 21.28 -12.30 2.60
C ALA A 195 19.79 -12.04 2.78
N VAL A 196 19.47 -10.89 3.34
CA VAL A 196 18.11 -10.34 3.38
C VAL A 196 17.81 -9.72 2.03
N ARG A 197 16.69 -10.08 1.41
CA ARG A 197 16.24 -9.40 0.19
C ARG A 197 15.76 -7.99 0.55
N THR A 198 16.51 -6.98 0.13
CA THR A 198 16.16 -5.56 0.29
C THR A 198 15.46 -5.00 -0.94
N TYR A 199 14.72 -3.91 -0.77
CA TYR A 199 14.09 -3.14 -1.85
C TYR A 199 14.15 -1.64 -1.56
N LYS A 200 13.99 -0.81 -2.60
CA LYS A 200 14.09 0.65 -2.44
C LYS A 200 12.82 1.24 -1.83
N VAL A 201 13.00 2.08 -0.82
CA VAL A 201 11.95 2.93 -0.25
C VAL A 201 12.35 4.39 -0.42
N ILE A 202 11.54 5.15 -1.13
CA ILE A 202 11.78 6.55 -1.51
C ILE A 202 10.67 7.44 -0.92
N PRO A 203 10.87 8.01 0.28
CA PRO A 203 10.01 9.05 0.82
C PRO A 203 10.12 10.31 -0.05
N MET A 204 9.01 10.80 -0.59
CA MET A 204 8.97 12.05 -1.37
C MET A 204 8.47 13.22 -0.52
N SER A 205 7.64 12.95 0.48
CA SER A 205 7.18 13.89 1.50
C SER A 205 6.77 13.14 2.76
N SER A 206 6.32 13.85 3.80
CA SER A 206 5.77 13.23 5.01
C SER A 206 4.44 12.48 4.81
N LYS A 207 3.84 12.55 3.61
CA LYS A 207 2.55 11.90 3.31
C LYS A 207 2.55 11.16 1.98
N LEU A 208 3.70 11.03 1.32
CA LEU A 208 3.80 10.41 0.01
C LEU A 208 5.18 9.80 -0.16
N GLY A 209 5.21 8.56 -0.63
CA GLY A 209 6.45 7.96 -1.09
C GLY A 209 6.20 6.77 -2.01
N MET A 210 7.31 6.21 -2.48
CA MET A 210 7.34 5.12 -3.44
C MET A 210 8.14 3.97 -2.87
N ILE A 211 7.67 2.75 -3.10
CA ILE A 211 8.39 1.53 -2.79
C ILE A 211 8.64 0.80 -4.10
N GLU A 212 9.85 0.30 -4.31
CA GLU A 212 10.16 -0.59 -5.43
C GLU A 212 9.21 -1.79 -5.44
N TRP A 213 8.67 -2.09 -6.61
CA TRP A 213 7.85 -3.27 -6.78
C TRP A 213 8.74 -4.46 -7.11
N LEU A 214 8.66 -5.51 -6.29
CA LEU A 214 9.35 -6.76 -6.57
C LEU A 214 8.47 -7.64 -7.46
N ASP A 215 8.89 -7.81 -8.70
CA ASP A 215 8.21 -8.69 -9.64
C ASP A 215 8.27 -10.16 -9.21
N ASN A 216 7.31 -10.93 -9.73
CA ASN A 216 7.16 -12.37 -9.45
C ASN A 216 7.00 -12.71 -7.96
N THR A 217 6.49 -11.77 -7.16
CA THR A 217 6.14 -11.99 -5.75
C THR A 217 4.62 -12.12 -5.57
N ARG A 218 4.20 -12.90 -4.58
CA ARG A 218 2.81 -13.00 -4.13
C ARG A 218 2.73 -12.99 -2.61
N PRO A 219 1.69 -12.41 -1.99
CA PRO A 219 1.48 -12.53 -0.55
C PRO A 219 1.38 -14.00 -0.12
N LEU A 220 2.07 -14.37 0.96
CA LEU A 220 2.04 -15.73 1.50
C LEU A 220 0.61 -16.22 1.79
N LYS A 221 -0.26 -15.31 2.26
CA LYS A 221 -1.68 -15.60 2.50
C LYS A 221 -2.38 -16.11 1.22
N GLU A 222 -2.20 -15.42 0.10
CA GLU A 222 -2.80 -15.78 -1.19
C GLU A 222 -2.27 -17.15 -1.65
N LEU A 223 -0.96 -17.38 -1.49
CA LEU A 223 -0.33 -18.66 -1.82
C LEU A 223 -0.95 -19.82 -1.01
N ILE A 224 -1.14 -19.64 0.29
CA ILE A 224 -1.75 -20.64 1.17
C ILE A 224 -3.24 -20.84 0.83
N GLU A 225 -4.00 -19.76 0.66
CA GLU A 225 -5.44 -19.82 0.37
C GLU A 225 -5.74 -20.51 -0.98
N SER A 226 -4.90 -20.29 -2.00
CA SER A 226 -5.01 -20.98 -3.30
C SER A 226 -4.71 -22.49 -3.26
N SER A 227 -4.19 -23.00 -2.13
CA SER A 227 -3.83 -24.40 -1.96
C SER A 227 -4.92 -25.26 -1.32
N TYR A 228 -6.01 -24.64 -0.85
CA TYR A 228 -7.19 -25.35 -0.37
C TYR A 228 -7.90 -26.10 -1.51
N THR A 229 -8.51 -27.25 -1.21
CA THR A 229 -9.43 -27.91 -2.16
C THR A 229 -10.79 -27.21 -2.15
N PRO A 230 -11.63 -27.36 -3.19
CA PRO A 230 -12.97 -26.77 -3.21
C PRO A 230 -13.82 -27.15 -1.98
N GLU A 231 -13.74 -28.39 -1.52
CA GLU A 231 -14.47 -28.87 -0.34
C GLU A 231 -13.97 -28.16 0.93
N GLN A 232 -12.66 -27.94 1.05
CA GLN A 232 -12.06 -27.26 2.20
C GLN A 232 -12.27 -25.74 2.14
N ALA A 233 -12.37 -25.16 0.95
CA ALA A 233 -12.67 -23.74 0.74
C ALA A 233 -14.11 -23.39 1.16
N ILE A 234 -15.05 -24.33 1.03
CA ILE A 234 -16.48 -24.16 1.38
C ILE A 234 -16.73 -24.24 2.89
N ILE A 235 -15.86 -24.90 3.68
CA ILE A 235 -15.94 -24.96 5.17
C ILE A 235 -15.78 -23.56 5.83
N ALA A 236 -15.47 -22.53 5.04
CA ALA A 236 -15.28 -21.14 5.44
C ALA A 236 -16.52 -20.42 6.02
N GLN A 237 -17.75 -20.95 5.92
CA GLN A 237 -18.93 -20.26 6.46
C GLN A 237 -19.35 -20.70 7.89
N GLY A 238 -18.72 -21.72 8.46
CA GLY A 238 -19.08 -22.24 9.79
C GLY A 238 -17.92 -22.63 10.70
N GLN A 239 -16.84 -23.16 10.15
CA GLN A 239 -15.71 -23.73 10.91
C GLN A 239 -14.37 -23.08 10.53
N HIS A 240 -14.39 -21.90 9.89
CA HIS A 240 -13.16 -21.18 9.60
C HIS A 240 -12.40 -20.89 10.91
N PRO A 241 -11.07 -21.12 10.99
CA PRO A 241 -10.29 -20.95 12.22
C PRO A 241 -10.50 -19.58 12.89
N ARG A 242 -10.55 -18.52 12.08
CA ARG A 242 -10.87 -17.16 12.54
C ARG A 242 -12.20 -17.05 13.28
N LYS A 243 -13.25 -17.73 12.79
CA LYS A 243 -14.57 -17.71 13.40
C LYS A 243 -14.57 -18.50 14.70
N LEU A 244 -14.01 -19.71 14.68
CA LEU A 244 -13.85 -20.55 15.88
C LEU A 244 -13.12 -19.80 17.00
N TYR A 245 -12.02 -19.15 16.65
CA TYR A 245 -11.27 -18.32 17.58
C TYR A 245 -12.09 -17.13 18.11
N GLN A 246 -12.80 -16.41 17.24
CA GLN A 246 -13.63 -15.29 17.65
C GLN A 246 -14.78 -15.71 18.57
N ASP A 247 -15.43 -16.84 18.27
CA ASP A 247 -16.53 -17.40 19.06
C ASP A 247 -16.01 -17.84 20.44
N TYR A 248 -14.83 -18.48 20.50
CA TYR A 248 -14.18 -18.84 21.76
C TYR A 248 -13.85 -17.61 22.62
N VAL A 249 -13.19 -16.60 22.03
CA VAL A 249 -12.84 -15.35 22.73
C VAL A 249 -14.08 -14.67 23.29
N THR A 250 -15.14 -14.58 22.49
CA THR A 250 -16.40 -13.95 22.87
C THR A 250 -17.08 -14.75 24.00
N LYS A 251 -17.11 -16.07 23.90
CA LYS A 251 -17.70 -16.96 24.91
C LYS A 251 -16.98 -16.87 26.24
N VAL A 252 -15.64 -16.96 26.25
CA VAL A 252 -14.85 -16.88 27.49
C VAL A 252 -15.05 -15.51 28.16
N PHE A 253 -15.02 -14.43 27.38
CA PHE A 253 -15.28 -13.09 27.90
C PHE A 253 -16.68 -12.96 28.50
N GLN A 254 -17.71 -13.43 27.81
CA GLN A 254 -19.10 -13.38 28.30
C GLN A 254 -19.28 -14.22 29.56
N ASN A 255 -18.60 -15.36 29.69
CA ASN A 255 -18.66 -16.17 30.90
C ASN A 255 -18.03 -15.45 32.10
N ALA A 256 -16.91 -14.77 31.89
CA ALA A 256 -16.25 -14.00 32.95
C ALA A 256 -17.01 -12.71 33.30
N LYS A 257 -17.64 -12.07 32.30
CA LYS A 257 -18.37 -10.81 32.45
C LYS A 257 -19.73 -10.84 31.74
N PRO A 258 -20.75 -11.54 32.31
CA PRO A 258 -22.04 -11.76 31.64
C PRO A 258 -22.82 -10.49 31.33
N THR A 259 -22.63 -9.44 32.13
CA THR A 259 -23.32 -8.15 31.98
C THR A 259 -22.59 -7.18 31.03
N ALA A 260 -21.35 -7.50 30.63
CA ALA A 260 -20.56 -6.64 29.77
C ALA A 260 -20.90 -6.83 28.29
N LYS A 261 -21.29 -5.73 27.62
CA LYS A 261 -21.62 -5.71 26.18
C LYS A 261 -20.43 -5.30 25.28
N SER A 262 -19.19 -5.40 25.78
CA SER A 262 -18.02 -4.89 25.05
C SER A 262 -17.73 -5.72 23.80
N THR A 263 -17.51 -5.03 22.67
CA THR A 263 -17.00 -5.62 21.41
C THR A 263 -15.51 -5.35 21.19
N SER A 264 -14.83 -4.72 22.15
CA SER A 264 -13.42 -4.37 22.03
C SER A 264 -12.52 -5.59 22.28
N ASN A 265 -11.79 -6.01 21.24
CA ASN A 265 -10.84 -7.12 21.32
C ASN A 265 -9.81 -6.93 22.44
N THR A 266 -9.32 -5.71 22.66
CA THR A 266 -8.33 -5.42 23.71
C THR A 266 -8.84 -5.78 25.10
N ILE A 267 -10.11 -5.44 25.38
CA ILE A 267 -10.72 -5.73 26.69
C ILE A 267 -10.97 -7.22 26.83
N MET A 268 -11.43 -7.88 25.76
CA MET A 268 -11.62 -9.33 25.77
C MET A 268 -10.31 -10.06 26.02
N TYR A 269 -9.21 -9.69 25.35
CA TYR A 269 -7.91 -10.33 25.55
C TYR A 269 -7.35 -10.13 26.95
N ALA A 270 -7.54 -8.95 27.55
CA ALA A 270 -7.12 -8.72 28.93
C ALA A 270 -7.85 -9.67 29.90
N GLU A 271 -9.15 -9.90 29.70
CA GLU A 271 -9.93 -10.83 30.52
C GLU A 271 -9.52 -12.29 30.29
N LEU A 272 -9.32 -12.69 29.04
CA LEU A 272 -8.85 -14.03 28.70
C LEU A 272 -7.51 -14.35 29.37
N PHE A 273 -6.59 -13.39 29.39
CA PHE A 273 -5.28 -13.54 30.02
C PHE A 273 -5.38 -13.79 31.54
N LEU A 274 -6.36 -13.19 32.21
CA LEU A 274 -6.58 -13.35 33.65
C LEU A 274 -7.38 -14.61 33.99
N SER A 275 -8.28 -15.02 33.11
CA SER A 275 -9.27 -16.09 33.37
C SER A 275 -8.84 -17.48 32.89
N LEU A 276 -7.95 -17.56 31.90
CA LEU A 276 -7.52 -18.83 31.32
C LEU A 276 -6.18 -19.31 31.86
N THR A 277 -6.10 -20.62 32.08
CA THR A 277 -4.83 -21.31 32.34
C THR A 277 -4.12 -21.66 31.04
N LYS A 278 -2.79 -21.86 31.10
CA LYS A 278 -1.99 -22.33 29.97
C LYS A 278 -2.59 -23.57 29.29
N ALA A 279 -3.00 -24.57 30.09
CA ALA A 279 -3.54 -25.83 29.58
C ALA A 279 -4.84 -25.63 28.77
N GLN A 280 -5.72 -24.73 29.22
CA GLN A 280 -6.96 -24.42 28.50
C GLN A 280 -6.68 -23.72 27.16
N VAL A 281 -5.68 -22.82 27.13
CA VAL A 281 -5.26 -22.14 25.90
C VAL A 281 -4.64 -23.13 24.91
N GLU A 282 -3.79 -24.03 25.38
CA GLU A 282 -3.17 -25.06 24.54
C GLU A 282 -4.21 -26.03 23.96
N ASP A 283 -5.16 -26.49 24.78
CA ASP A 283 -6.24 -27.38 24.33
C ASP A 283 -7.09 -26.70 23.23
N GLU A 284 -7.50 -25.46 23.44
CA GLU A 284 -8.29 -24.74 22.43
C GLU A 284 -7.48 -24.40 21.17
N PHE A 285 -6.22 -24.01 21.32
CA PHE A 285 -5.32 -23.77 20.19
C PHE A 285 -5.18 -25.01 19.32
N ASN A 286 -4.97 -26.18 19.92
CA ASN A 286 -4.85 -27.45 19.20
C ASN A 286 -6.14 -27.81 18.46
N LYS A 287 -7.32 -27.58 19.08
CA LYS A 287 -8.62 -27.78 18.42
C LYS A 287 -8.78 -26.90 17.19
N ILE A 288 -8.49 -25.60 17.30
CA ILE A 288 -8.60 -24.66 16.18
C ILE A 288 -7.55 -24.95 15.10
N GLN A 289 -6.33 -25.31 15.49
CA GLN A 289 -5.28 -25.66 14.53
C GLN A 289 -5.64 -26.93 13.75
N SER A 290 -6.30 -27.91 14.37
CA SER A 290 -6.64 -29.19 13.76
C SER A 290 -7.55 -29.08 12.52
N VAL A 291 -8.30 -27.98 12.39
CA VAL A 291 -9.14 -27.73 11.20
C VAL A 291 -8.35 -27.19 10.00
N ILE A 292 -7.08 -26.81 10.20
CA ILE A 292 -6.19 -26.31 9.14
C ILE A 292 -5.34 -27.47 8.62
N PRO A 293 -5.40 -27.80 7.32
CA PRO A 293 -4.51 -28.81 6.74
C PRO A 293 -3.04 -28.42 6.92
N SER A 294 -2.21 -29.33 7.42
CA SER A 294 -0.81 -29.07 7.78
C SER A 294 0.13 -28.95 6.59
N ASP A 295 -0.31 -29.36 5.39
CA ASP A 295 0.49 -29.47 4.18
C ASP A 295 0.18 -28.40 3.12
N LEU A 296 -0.62 -27.38 3.44
CA LEU A 296 -1.03 -26.33 2.49
C LEU A 296 0.17 -25.66 1.79
N LEU A 297 1.18 -25.26 2.56
CA LEU A 297 2.37 -24.63 2.00
C LEU A 297 3.14 -25.58 1.07
N ARG A 298 3.25 -26.86 1.45
CA ARG A 298 3.88 -27.90 0.64
C ARG A 298 3.13 -28.10 -0.68
N ARG A 299 1.80 -28.15 -0.64
CA ARG A 299 0.95 -28.23 -1.85
C ARG A 299 1.17 -27.01 -2.76
N ALA A 300 1.24 -25.81 -2.18
CA ALA A 300 1.51 -24.58 -2.92
C ALA A 300 2.83 -24.67 -3.69
N TYR A 301 3.90 -25.13 -3.02
CA TYR A 301 5.20 -25.33 -3.65
C TYR A 301 5.15 -26.37 -4.78
N TYR A 302 4.51 -27.52 -4.58
CA TYR A 302 4.38 -28.52 -5.65
C TYR A 302 3.60 -28.01 -6.86
N LYS A 303 2.55 -27.22 -6.65
CA LYS A 303 1.81 -26.60 -7.76
C LYS A 303 2.69 -25.65 -8.58
N ILE A 304 3.52 -24.84 -7.92
CA ILE A 304 4.45 -23.91 -8.59
C ILE A 304 5.61 -24.66 -9.26
N ALA A 305 6.09 -25.75 -8.67
CA ALA A 305 7.19 -26.52 -9.25
C ALA A 305 6.79 -27.30 -10.52
N ASN A 306 5.50 -27.63 -10.65
CA ASN A 306 4.96 -28.39 -11.79
C ASN A 306 4.35 -27.50 -12.89
N SER A 307 4.34 -26.17 -12.72
CA SER A 307 3.84 -25.18 -13.67
C SER A 307 4.97 -24.57 -14.50
#